data_AF-A0ABD5WEF1-F1
#
_entry.id   AF-A0ABD5WEF1-F1
#
_cell.length_a   1.000
_cell.length_b   1.000
_cell.length_c   1.000
_cell.angle_alpha   90.00
_cell.angle_beta   90.00
_cell.angle_gamma   90.00
#
_symmetry.space_group_name_H-M   'P 1'
#
loop_
_entity.id
_entity.type
_entity.pdbx_description
1 polymer ?
#
loop_
_entity_poly.entity_id
_entity_poly.type
_entity_poly.pdbx_seq_one_letter_code
_entity_poly.pdbx_strand_id
1 'polypeptide(L)'
;MIRRVDRERGDRRRANRRTEQVRELENRVNRLESQVEWLRRMVRSNGENADAAAVSPCPHCRRGVLVRRNDALQCSACEYSRFL
;
A
#
# COMPACT_ATOMS: atom_id res chain seq x y z
N MET A 1 -51.71 -23.33 -17.56
CA MET A 1 -51.05 -22.77 -16.36
C MET A 1 -49.55 -23.07 -16.27
N ILE A 2 -49.07 -24.24 -16.74
CA ILE A 2 -47.67 -24.69 -16.61
C ILE A 2 -46.62 -23.71 -17.18
N ARG A 3 -46.88 -23.08 -18.34
CA ARG A 3 -45.97 -22.15 -19.02
C ARG A 3 -45.58 -20.87 -18.24
N ARG A 4 -46.36 -20.44 -17.24
CA ARG A 4 -46.01 -19.26 -16.42
C ARG A 4 -44.99 -19.60 -15.33
N VAL A 5 -45.09 -20.80 -14.75
CA VAL A 5 -44.23 -21.25 -13.65
C VAL A 5 -42.79 -21.49 -14.11
N ASP A 6 -42.60 -22.00 -15.33
CA ASP A 6 -41.27 -22.16 -15.92
C ASP A 6 -40.58 -20.82 -16.22
N ARG A 7 -41.36 -19.79 -16.59
CA ARG A 7 -40.85 -18.45 -16.87
C ARG A 7 -40.37 -17.75 -15.59
N GLU A 8 -41.16 -17.82 -14.52
CA GLU A 8 -40.79 -17.29 -13.19
C GLU A 8 -39.56 -18.01 -12.59
N ARG A 9 -39.44 -19.34 -12.79
CA ARG A 9 -38.23 -20.08 -12.38
C ARG A 9 -36.99 -19.67 -13.16
N GLY A 10 -37.14 -19.39 -14.46
CA GLY A 10 -36.05 -18.89 -15.32
C GLY A 10 -35.53 -17.52 -14.87
N ASP A 11 -36.44 -16.59 -14.59
CA ASP A 11 -36.08 -15.23 -14.17
C ASP A 11 -35.42 -15.21 -12.77
N ARG A 12 -35.90 -16.01 -11.82
CA ARG A 12 -35.23 -16.16 -10.51
C ARG A 12 -33.82 -16.73 -10.62
N ARG A 13 -33.59 -17.70 -11.50
CA ARG A 13 -32.24 -18.26 -11.73
C ARG A 13 -31.30 -17.24 -12.37
N ARG A 14 -31.79 -16.42 -13.31
CA ARG A 14 -31.01 -15.33 -13.91
C ARG A 14 -30.68 -14.22 -12.90
N ALA A 15 -31.66 -13.86 -12.07
CA ALA A 15 -31.46 -12.88 -11.00
C ALA A 15 -30.38 -13.37 -10.03
N ASN A 16 -30.49 -14.61 -9.52
CA ASN A 16 -29.49 -15.17 -8.59
C ASN A 16 -28.07 -15.20 -9.17
N ARG A 17 -27.89 -15.61 -10.44
CA ARG A 17 -26.56 -15.58 -11.08
C ARG A 17 -25.98 -14.19 -11.18
N ARG A 18 -26.80 -13.17 -11.48
CA ARG A 18 -26.34 -11.78 -11.50
C ARG A 18 -25.93 -11.31 -10.12
N THR A 19 -26.70 -11.64 -9.08
CA THR A 19 -26.37 -11.27 -7.70
C THR A 19 -25.06 -11.93 -7.25
N GLU A 20 -24.83 -13.17 -7.65
CA GLU A 20 -23.61 -13.92 -7.33
C GLU A 20 -22.37 -13.34 -8.05
N GLN A 21 -22.52 -12.96 -9.33
CA GLN A 21 -21.48 -12.26 -10.07
C GLN A 21 -21.12 -10.89 -9.47
N VAL A 22 -22.11 -10.13 -9.01
CA VAL A 22 -21.86 -8.83 -8.36
C VAL A 22 -21.09 -9.03 -7.06
N ARG A 23 -21.48 -10.00 -6.22
CA ARG A 23 -20.75 -10.33 -4.99
C ARG A 23 -19.31 -10.78 -5.24
N GLU A 24 -19.09 -11.56 -6.29
CA GLU A 24 -17.74 -11.99 -6.66
C GLU A 24 -16.87 -10.80 -7.07
N LEU A 25 -17.43 -9.85 -7.85
CA LEU A 25 -16.75 -8.62 -8.24
C LEU A 25 -16.45 -7.73 -7.02
N GLU A 26 -17.40 -7.54 -6.12
CA GLU A 26 -17.21 -6.78 -4.87
C GLU A 26 -16.06 -7.36 -4.03
N ASN A 27 -16.06 -8.69 -3.83
CA ASN A 27 -14.99 -9.37 -3.11
C ASN A 27 -13.62 -9.19 -3.78
N ARG A 28 -13.60 -9.22 -5.11
CA ARG A 28 -12.36 -9.03 -5.88
C ARG A 28 -11.84 -7.60 -5.80
N VAL A 29 -12.73 -6.60 -5.82
CA VAL A 29 -12.37 -5.19 -5.60
C VAL A 29 -11.80 -4.99 -4.20
N ASN A 30 -12.48 -5.47 -3.16
CA ASN A 30 -12.02 -5.35 -1.76
C ASN A 30 -10.61 -5.96 -1.56
N ARG A 31 -10.34 -7.10 -2.21
CA ARG A 31 -9.02 -7.75 -2.17
C ARG A 31 -7.95 -6.91 -2.87
N LEU A 32 -8.26 -6.34 -4.03
CA LEU A 32 -7.35 -5.48 -4.78
C LEU A 32 -7.05 -4.18 -4.03
N GLU A 33 -8.06 -3.56 -3.42
CA GLU A 33 -7.89 -2.37 -2.58
C GLU A 33 -6.96 -2.65 -1.40
N SER A 34 -7.15 -3.79 -0.73
CA SER A 34 -6.28 -4.22 0.37
C SER A 34 -4.82 -4.44 -0.08
N GLN A 35 -4.62 -4.97 -1.29
CA GLN A 35 -3.28 -5.14 -1.87
C GLN A 35 -2.64 -3.79 -2.22
N VAL A 36 -3.40 -2.85 -2.76
CA VAL A 36 -2.92 -1.50 -3.05
C VAL A 36 -2.56 -0.76 -1.77
N GLU A 37 -3.37 -0.85 -0.72
CA GLU A 37 -3.10 -0.28 0.61
C GLU A 37 -1.77 -0.83 1.17
N TRP A 38 -1.57 -2.15 1.07
CA TRP A 38 -0.35 -2.81 1.49
C TRP A 38 0.88 -2.36 0.68
N LEU A 39 0.75 -2.28 -0.65
CA LEU A 39 1.82 -1.79 -1.53
C LEU A 39 2.16 -0.33 -1.23
N ARG A 40 1.17 0.54 -0.99
CA ARG A 40 1.39 1.92 -0.57
C ARG A 40 2.11 2.03 0.77
N ARG A 41 1.84 1.12 1.70
CA ARG A 41 2.55 1.05 2.99
C ARG A 41 4.00 0.63 2.79
N MET A 42 4.24 -0.41 2.00
CA MET A 42 5.58 -0.89 1.63
C MET A 42 6.41 0.18 0.91
N VAL A 43 5.83 0.91 -0.04
CA VAL A 43 6.51 2.01 -0.73
C VAL A 43 6.85 3.14 0.23
N ARG A 44 5.95 3.51 1.15
CA ARG A 44 6.26 4.53 2.18
C ARG A 44 7.39 4.08 3.09
N SER A 45 7.33 2.86 3.63
CA SER A 45 8.38 2.34 4.49
C SER A 45 9.71 2.18 3.76
N ASN A 46 9.70 1.81 2.48
CA ASN A 46 10.93 1.69 1.70
C ASN A 46 11.46 3.06 1.26
N GLY A 47 10.60 4.04 0.97
CA GLY A 47 10.99 5.41 0.68
C GLY A 47 11.68 6.08 1.88
N GLU A 48 11.14 5.88 3.09
CA GLU A 48 11.78 6.34 4.34
C GLU A 48 13.17 5.71 4.57
N ASN A 49 13.42 4.51 4.04
CA ASN A 49 14.70 3.81 4.18
C ASN A 49 15.67 4.05 3.01
N ALA A 50 15.16 4.42 1.82
CA ALA A 50 15.99 4.65 0.64
C ALA A 50 16.81 5.95 0.73
N ASP A 51 16.36 6.92 1.54
CA ASP A 51 17.12 8.16 1.77
C ASP A 51 18.22 8.02 2.81
N ALA A 52 18.31 6.90 3.55
CA ALA A 52 19.31 6.69 4.59
C ALA A 52 20.69 6.26 4.06
N ALA A 53 21.14 6.81 2.94
CA ALA A 53 22.49 6.61 2.45
C ALA A 53 23.49 7.32 3.38
N ALA A 54 24.51 6.60 3.86
CA ALA A 54 25.63 7.19 4.58
C ALA A 54 26.44 8.06 3.61
N VAL A 55 26.49 9.36 3.85
CA VAL A 55 27.09 10.35 2.93
C VAL A 55 28.57 10.59 3.24
N SER A 56 28.92 10.79 4.51
CA SER A 56 30.28 11.10 4.93
C SER A 56 30.48 10.94 6.45
N PRO A 57 31.74 10.90 6.94
CA PRO A 57 32.01 11.01 8.37
C PRO A 57 31.50 12.33 8.95
N CYS A 58 31.01 12.31 10.19
CA CYS A 58 30.54 13.53 10.86
C CYS A 58 31.70 14.51 11.10
N PRO A 59 31.62 15.77 10.62
CA PRO A 59 32.67 16.76 10.84
C PRO A 59 32.78 17.19 12.32
N HIS A 60 31.69 17.06 13.09
CA HIS A 60 31.61 17.52 14.48
C HIS A 60 32.23 16.52 15.47
N CYS A 61 31.84 15.24 15.41
CA CYS A 61 32.32 14.24 16.37
C CYS A 61 33.36 13.26 15.79
N ARG A 62 33.47 13.14 14.46
CA ARG A 62 34.30 12.16 13.72
C ARG A 62 34.08 10.68 14.08
N ARG A 63 33.14 10.37 14.99
CA ARG A 63 32.80 9.01 15.46
C ARG A 63 31.61 8.41 14.73
N GLY A 64 30.64 9.24 14.34
CA GLY A 64 29.46 8.82 13.58
C GLY A 64 29.55 9.16 12.09
N VAL A 65 28.59 8.66 11.33
CA VAL A 65 28.39 9.00 9.92
C VAL A 65 27.17 9.91 9.76
N LEU A 66 27.22 10.81 8.77
CA LEU A 66 26.06 11.58 8.35
C LEU A 66 25.16 10.70 7.49
N VAL A 67 23.94 10.52 7.93
CA VAL A 67 22.88 9.80 7.22
C VAL A 67 21.89 10.83 6.72
N ARG A 68 21.46 10.71 5.46
CA ARG A 68 20.42 11.57 4.93
C ARG A 68 19.05 11.15 5.50
N ARG A 69 18.31 12.12 6.00
CA ARG A 69 16.94 12.00 6.50
C ARG A 69 16.15 13.18 5.96
N ASN A 70 15.29 12.92 4.97
CA ASN A 70 14.57 13.96 4.23
C ASN A 70 15.58 14.97 3.62
N ASP A 71 15.40 16.26 3.95
CA ASP A 71 16.22 17.38 3.48
C ASP A 71 17.40 17.72 4.42
N ALA A 72 17.71 16.86 5.39
CA ALA A 72 18.80 17.05 6.33
C ALA A 72 19.77 15.87 6.35
N LEU A 73 21.04 16.17 6.60
CA LEU A 73 22.07 15.22 6.98
C LEU A 73 22.17 15.20 8.50
N GLN A 74 21.88 14.07 9.13
CA GLN A 74 21.96 13.90 10.58
C GLN A 74 23.03 12.87 10.96
N CYS A 75 23.84 13.19 11.96
CA CYS A 75 24.86 12.29 12.48
C CYS A 75 24.22 11.18 13.31
N SER A 76 24.65 9.94 13.06
CA SER A 76 24.22 8.75 13.79
C SER A 76 24.68 8.67 15.26
N ALA A 77 25.61 9.53 15.71
CA ALA A 77 26.27 9.40 17.01
C ALA A 77 26.18 10.64 17.92
N CYS A 78 26.13 11.85 17.36
CA CYS A 78 26.15 13.08 18.15
C CYS A 78 25.01 14.05 17.80
N GLU A 79 23.99 13.55 17.08
CA GLU A 79 22.79 14.29 16.66
C GLU A 79 23.01 15.53 15.79
N TYR A 80 24.28 15.89 15.51
CA TYR A 80 24.64 16.99 14.62
C TYR A 80 23.89 16.87 13.30
N SER A 81 23.11 17.91 12.96
CA SER A 81 22.34 17.99 11.74
C SER A 81 22.74 19.21 10.91
N ARG A 82 22.68 19.07 9.58
CA ARG A 82 22.77 20.19 8.64
C ARG A 82 21.76 19.99 7.52
N PHE A 83 21.12 21.06 7.10
CA PHE A 83 20.23 21.05 5.94
C PHE A 83 21.07 20.96 4.65
N LEU A 84 20.55 20.25 3.65
CA LEU A 84 21.14 20.18 2.32
C LEU A 84 20.82 21.43 1.50
#